data_AF-A0A9E5NEB6-F1
#
_entry.id   AF-A0A9E5NEB6-F1
#
_cell.length_a   1.000
_cell.length_b   1.000
_cell.length_c   1.000
_cell.angle_alpha   90.00
_cell.angle_beta   90.00
_cell.angle_gamma   90.00
#
_symmetry.space_group_name_H-M   'P 1'
#
loop_
_entity.id
_entity.type
_entity.pdbx_description
1 polymer ?
#
loop_
_entity_poly.entity_id
_entity_poly.type
_entity_poly.pdbx_seq_one_letter_code
_entity_poly.pdbx_strand_id
1 'polypeptide(L)' 'NDHRRWKIPPSPPEVDDFDVIKIPHIAVLDLKGEVVGEIIENPPTGKSLEQALLDILEA' A
#
# COMPACT_ATOMS: atom_id res chain seq x y z
N ASN A 1 0.25 13.94 22.65
CA ASN A 1 0.46 12.48 22.54
C ASN A 1 0.66 12.14 21.09
N ASP A 2 1.80 11.53 20.78
CA ASP A 2 2.18 11.14 19.43
C ASP A 2 1.76 9.68 19.21
N HIS A 3 0.72 9.45 18.41
CA HIS A 3 0.13 8.14 18.13
C HIS A 3 0.75 7.45 16.91
N ARG A 4 1.84 7.98 16.35
CA ARG A 4 2.50 7.41 15.16
C ARG A 4 3.10 6.03 15.46
N ARG A 5 2.75 5.02 14.66
CA ARG A 5 3.16 3.61 14.83
C ARG A 5 4.64 3.38 14.54
N TRP A 6 5.24 4.16 13.64
CA TRP A 6 6.62 3.97 13.19
C TRP A 6 7.53 5.05 13.75
N LYS A 7 8.06 4.82 14.96
CA LYS A 7 8.77 5.86 15.75
C LYS A 7 10.28 5.64 15.89
N ILE A 8 10.85 4.59 15.30
CA ILE A 8 12.26 4.22 15.49
C ILE A 8 12.83 3.71 14.15
N PRO A 9 13.99 4.15 13.63
CA PRO A 9 14.56 5.51 13.42
C PRO A 9 13.94 6.12 12.13
N PRO A 10 14.48 7.10 11.35
CA PRO A 10 13.60 7.79 10.40
C PRO A 10 13.04 6.79 9.40
N SER A 11 11.74 6.57 9.49
CA SER A 11 11.01 5.83 8.49
C SER A 11 11.21 6.58 7.18
N PRO A 12 11.35 5.86 6.06
CA PRO A 12 11.31 6.49 4.75
C PRO A 12 10.07 7.40 4.69
N PRO A 13 10.15 8.62 4.13
CA PRO A 13 9.00 9.52 3.98
C PRO A 13 7.77 8.81 3.39
N GLU A 14 8.01 7.81 2.54
CA GLU A 14 7.01 6.96 1.91
C GLU A 14 6.12 6.22 2.94
N VAL A 15 6.64 5.90 4.14
CA VAL A 15 5.83 5.29 5.21
C VAL A 15 4.74 6.25 5.69
N ASP A 16 5.06 7.54 5.78
CA ASP A 16 4.11 8.58 6.17
C ASP A 16 3.25 9.00 4.96
N ASP A 17 3.85 9.17 3.78
CA ASP A 17 3.16 9.61 2.54
C ASP A 17 2.08 8.61 2.08
N PHE A 18 2.32 7.30 2.27
CA PHE A 18 1.37 6.23 1.93
C PHE A 18 0.63 5.65 3.15
N ASP A 19 0.65 6.33 4.31
CA ASP A 19 0.03 5.90 5.58
C ASP A 19 0.21 4.39 5.84
N VAL A 20 1.45 3.89 5.73
CA VAL A 20 1.73 2.47 5.75
C VAL A 20 1.41 1.91 7.12
N ILE A 21 0.31 1.18 7.25
CA ILE A 21 -0.13 0.61 8.53
C ILE A 21 0.44 -0.78 8.83
N LYS A 22 0.82 -1.53 7.79
CA LYS A 22 1.27 -2.93 7.84
C LYS A 22 2.19 -3.24 6.65
N ILE A 23 2.94 -4.34 6.73
CA ILE A 23 3.85 -4.79 5.66
C ILE A 23 3.61 -6.27 5.30
N PRO A 24 3.79 -6.66 4.02
CA PRO A 24 4.06 -5.81 2.86
C PRO A 24 2.85 -4.91 2.52
N HIS A 25 3.11 -3.70 2.00
CA HIS A 25 2.10 -2.80 1.45
C HIS A 25 2.47 -2.49 -0.01
N ILE A 26 1.57 -2.76 -0.94
CA ILE A 26 1.73 -2.46 -2.36
C ILE A 26 0.67 -1.43 -2.72
N ALA A 27 1.09 -0.19 -2.99
CA ALA A 27 0.24 0.85 -3.56
C ALA A 27 0.42 0.89 -5.09
N VAL A 28 -0.68 0.94 -5.83
CA VAL A 28 -0.70 1.09 -7.28
C VAL A 28 -1.12 2.52 -7.59
N LEU A 29 -0.29 3.23 -8.36
CA LEU A 29 -0.51 4.63 -8.70
C LEU A 29 -0.79 4.77 -10.20
N ASP A 30 -1.62 5.75 -10.56
CA ASP A 30 -1.79 6.17 -11.94
C ASP A 30 -0.60 7.03 -12.45
N LEU A 31 -0.65 7.45 -13.71
CA LEU A 31 0.39 8.28 -14.32
C LEU A 31 0.48 9.70 -13.75
N LYS A 32 -0.51 10.13 -12.95
CA LYS A 32 -0.51 11.43 -12.26
C LYS A 32 0.03 11.31 -10.83
N GLY A 33 0.27 10.09 -10.36
CA GLY A 33 0.74 9.80 -9.01
C GLY A 33 -0.40 9.58 -8.00
N GLU A 34 -1.64 9.41 -8.45
CA GLU A 34 -2.78 9.15 -7.57
C GLU A 34 -2.90 7.66 -7.28
N VAL A 35 -3.15 7.29 -6.02
CA VAL A 35 -3.35 5.88 -5.64
C VAL A 35 -4.69 5.37 -6.19
N VAL A 36 -4.64 4.36 -7.05
CA VAL A 36 -5.83 3.71 -7.65
C VAL A 36 -6.20 2.40 -6.98
N GLY A 37 -5.30 1.83 -6.18
CA GLY A 37 -5.59 0.64 -5.38
C GLY A 37 -4.41 0.22 -4.52
N GLU A 38 -4.70 -0.63 -3.53
CA GLU A 38 -3.73 -1.08 -2.54
C GLU A 38 -3.90 -2.57 -2.23
N ILE A 39 -2.79 -3.24 -1.94
CA ILE A 39 -2.74 -4.61 -1.41
C ILE A 39 -1.96 -4.58 -0.11
N ILE A 40 -2.64 -4.87 1.00
CA ILE A 40 -2.09 -4.83 2.36
C ILE A 40 -1.92 -6.26 2.88
N GLU A 41 -0.69 -6.64 3.21
CA GLU A 41 -0.22 -7.94 3.66
C GLU A 41 -0.40 -9.10 2.67
N ASN A 42 -1.63 -9.37 2.24
CA ASN A 42 -1.98 -10.48 1.36
C ASN A 42 -2.98 -10.04 0.29
N PRO A 43 -2.98 -10.65 -0.90
CA PRO A 43 -4.05 -10.45 -1.88
C PRO A 43 -5.41 -10.92 -1.33
N PRO A 44 -6.52 -10.45 -1.91
CA PRO A 44 -7.86 -10.93 -1.53
C PRO A 44 -7.96 -12.45 -1.60
N THR A 45 -8.74 -13.04 -0.70
CA THR A 45 -8.90 -14.49 -0.61
C THR A 45 -9.30 -15.09 -1.96
N GLY A 46 -8.58 -16.13 -2.37
CA GLY A 46 -8.83 -16.83 -3.62
C GLY A 46 -8.22 -16.16 -4.87
N LYS A 47 -7.52 -15.04 -4.72
CA LYS A 47 -6.78 -14.39 -5.81
C LYS A 47 -5.28 -14.57 -5.63
N SER A 48 -4.56 -14.72 -6.74
CA SER A 48 -3.11 -14.51 -6.74
C SER A 48 -2.81 -13.01 -6.63
N LEU A 49 -1.55 -12.66 -6.37
CA LEU A 49 -1.11 -11.27 -6.39
C LEU A 49 -1.33 -10.64 -7.77
N GLU A 50 -1.01 -11.36 -8.83
CA GLU A 50 -1.15 -10.91 -10.22
C GLU A 50 -2.60 -10.62 -10.57
N GLN A 51 -3.53 -11.50 -10.17
CA GLN A 51 -4.96 -11.27 -10.40
C GLN A 51 -5.45 -10.04 -9.61
N ALA A 52 -5.03 -9.90 -8.35
CA ALA A 52 -5.40 -8.75 -7.54
C ALA A 52 -4.88 -7.42 -8.14
N LEU A 53 -3.67 -7.43 -8.70
CA LEU A 53 -3.13 -6.28 -9.43
C LEU A 53 -3.89 -6.01 -10.72
N LEU A 54 -4.19 -7.04 -11.51
CA LEU A 54 -4.97 -6.89 -12.74
C LEU A 54 -6.34 -6.26 -12.46
N ASP A 55 -7.02 -6.71 -11.41
CA ASP A 55 -8.32 -6.16 -11.03
C ASP A 55 -8.26 -4.68 -10.65
N ILE A 56 -7.13 -4.20 -10.09
CA ILE A 56 -6.91 -2.77 -9.81
C ILE A 56 -6.69 -2.00 -11.12
N LEU A 57 -5.94 -2.58 -12.07
CA LEU A 57 -5.59 -1.92 -13.33
C LEU A 57 -6.76 -1.84 -14.32
N GLU A 58 -7.75 -2.72 -14.20
CA GLU A 58 -8.93 -2.80 -15.07
C GLU A 58 -10.20 -2.15 -14.48
N ALA A 59 -10.13 -1.57 -13.27
CA ALA A 59 -11.25 -0.91 -12.57
C ALA A 59 -11.60 0.46 -13.15
#